data_AF-A0A820JWZ6-F1
#
_entry.id   AF-A0A820JWZ6-F1
#
_cell.length_a   1.000
_cell.length_b   1.000
_cell.length_c   1.000
_cell.angle_alpha   90.00
_cell.angle_beta   90.00
_cell.angle_gamma   90.00
#
_symmetry.space_group_name_H-M   'P 1'
#
loop_
_entity.id
_entity.type
_entity.pdbx_description
1 polymer ?
#
loop_
_entity_poly.entity_id
_entity_poly.type
_entity_poly.pdbx_seq_one_letter_code
_entity_poly.pdbx_strand_id
1 'polypeptide(L)' 'MSAGPSAGSSNAIMVPIYDKIPLSHLLEAAVQKTYHELYTMADVLHSQTNLERKIELIKFACRARQLFIRILA' A
#
# COMPACT_ATOMS: atom_id res chain seq x y z
N MET A 1 -8.71 -22.76 57.62
CA MET A 1 -7.84 -23.47 56.65
C MET A 1 -8.61 -23.64 55.35
N SER A 2 -7.87 -23.58 54.23
CA SER A 2 -8.24 -23.61 52.78
C SER A 2 -8.98 -22.37 52.25
N ALA A 3 -8.35 -21.41 51.53
CA ALA A 3 -7.61 -21.47 50.25
C ALA A 3 -8.50 -21.99 49.10
N GLY A 4 -8.78 -21.28 48.00
CA GLY A 4 -8.44 -19.93 47.51
C GLY A 4 -9.36 -19.62 46.30
N PRO A 5 -9.32 -18.41 45.73
CA PRO A 5 -10.14 -18.06 44.57
C PRO A 5 -9.54 -18.70 43.31
N SER A 6 -10.29 -19.55 42.61
CA SER A 6 -9.87 -20.14 41.35
C SER A 6 -9.83 -19.05 40.28
N ALA A 7 -8.60 -18.60 39.98
CA ALA A 7 -8.28 -17.78 38.84
C ALA A 7 -8.49 -18.59 37.56
N GLY A 8 -9.68 -18.47 36.98
CA GLY A 8 -9.94 -18.83 35.59
C GLY A 8 -9.21 -17.87 34.66
N SER A 9 -7.91 -18.10 34.48
CA SER A 9 -7.08 -17.47 33.46
C SER A 9 -7.56 -17.93 32.07
N SER A 10 -8.63 -17.32 31.56
CA SER A 10 -8.98 -17.41 30.15
C SER A 10 -7.98 -16.57 29.38
N ASN A 11 -6.85 -17.19 29.04
CA ASN A 11 -5.81 -16.66 28.18
C ASN A 11 -6.47 -16.05 26.93
N ALA A 12 -6.47 -14.72 26.84
CA ALA A 12 -6.76 -14.01 25.61
C ALA A 12 -5.65 -14.39 24.63
N ILE A 13 -5.95 -15.31 23.72
CA ILE A 13 -5.10 -15.60 22.57
C ILE A 13 -5.07 -14.30 21.77
N MET A 14 -3.96 -13.54 21.90
CA MET A 14 -3.71 -12.38 21.06
C MET A 14 -3.42 -12.88 19.65
N VAL A 15 -4.50 -13.12 18.90
CA VAL A 15 -4.44 -13.37 17.46
C VAL A 15 -3.94 -12.06 16.83
N PRO A 16 -2.86 -12.07 16.04
CA PRO A 16 -2.45 -10.88 15.31
C PRO A 16 -3.56 -10.53 14.30
N ILE A 17 -4.34 -9.50 14.62
CA ILE A 17 -5.38 -8.98 13.73
C ILE A 17 -4.71 -8.20 12.61
N TYR A 18 -4.21 -8.90 11.60
CA TYR A 18 -3.99 -8.33 10.28
C TYR A 18 -4.65 -9.23 9.25
N ASP A 19 -5.89 -9.63 9.50
CA ASP A 19 -6.41 -10.80 8.81
C ASP A 19 -6.80 -10.50 7.36
N LYS A 20 -7.30 -9.29 7.05
CA LYS A 20 -7.68 -8.92 5.66
C LYS A 20 -7.59 -7.41 5.47
N ILE A 21 -6.85 -6.95 4.46
CA ILE A 21 -6.89 -5.54 4.04
C ILE A 21 -8.10 -5.38 3.11
N PRO A 22 -9.04 -4.49 3.41
CA PRO A 22 -10.15 -4.20 2.51
C PRO A 22 -9.65 -3.66 1.17
N LEU A 23 -10.21 -4.20 0.08
CA LEU A 23 -9.84 -3.83 -1.29
C LEU A 23 -9.99 -2.31 -1.55
N SER A 24 -10.98 -1.68 -0.91
CA SER A 24 -11.18 -0.22 -1.00
C SER A 24 -9.95 0.56 -0.55
N HIS A 25 -9.31 0.17 0.55
CA HIS A 25 -8.09 0.82 1.04
C HIS A 25 -6.88 0.57 0.13
N LEU A 26 -6.78 -0.62 -0.45
CA LEU A 26 -5.77 -0.94 -1.47
C LEU A 26 -5.94 -0.09 -2.72
N LEU A 27 -7.17 0.08 -3.21
CA LEU A 27 -7.49 0.93 -4.34
C LEU A 27 -7.24 2.41 -4.03
N GLU A 28 -7.65 2.89 -2.86
CA GLU A 28 -7.42 4.27 -2.45
C GLU A 28 -5.92 4.57 -2.37
N ALA A 29 -5.14 3.69 -1.73
CA ALA A 29 -3.69 3.82 -1.67
C ALA A 29 -3.02 3.73 -3.06
N ALA A 30 -3.52 2.86 -3.94
CA ALA A 30 -3.05 2.73 -5.33
C ALA A 30 -3.24 4.01 -6.13
N VAL A 31 -4.43 4.60 -6.02
CA VAL A 31 -4.82 5.84 -6.69
C VAL A 31 -3.98 6.99 -6.14
N GLN A 32 -3.90 7.14 -4.82
CA GLN A 32 -3.09 8.18 -4.16
C GLN A 32 -1.61 8.10 -4.57
N LYS A 33 -1.02 6.89 -4.57
CA LYS A 33 0.35 6.67 -5.00
C LYS A 33 0.56 7.05 -6.47
N THR A 34 -0.38 6.67 -7.34
CA THR A 34 -0.30 6.99 -8.77
C THR A 34 -0.34 8.51 -9.00
N TYR A 35 -1.21 9.24 -8.28
CA TYR A 35 -1.26 10.69 -8.36
C TYR A 35 0.00 11.36 -7.81
N HIS A 36 0.55 10.86 -6.70
CA HIS A 36 1.78 11.38 -6.15
C HIS A 36 2.96 11.19 -7.11
N GLU A 37 3.12 10.00 -7.70
CA GLU A 37 4.14 9.74 -8.70
C GLU A 37 3.94 10.60 -9.95
N LEU A 38 2.69 10.83 -10.39
CA LEU A 38 2.38 11.72 -11.51
C LEU A 38 2.79 13.16 -11.24
N TYR A 39 2.48 13.69 -10.05
CA TYR A 39 2.84 15.06 -9.67
C TYR A 39 4.37 15.22 -9.57
N THR A 40 5.03 14.23 -8.97
CA THR A 40 6.50 14.19 -8.88
C THR A 40 7.14 14.15 -10.27
N MET A 41 6.58 13.34 -11.18
CA MET A 41 7.06 13.26 -12.56
C MET A 41 6.82 14.56 -13.32
N ALA A 42 5.70 15.24 -13.08
CA ALA A 42 5.37 16.53 -13.69
C ALA A 42 6.32 17.66 -13.22
N ASP A 43 6.74 17.64 -11.96
CA ASP A 43 7.70 18.59 -11.41
C ASP A 43 9.10 18.42 -12.03
N VAL A 44 9.55 17.16 -12.11
CA VAL A 44 10.82 16.79 -12.76
C VAL A 44 10.77 17.01 -14.29
N LEU A 45 9.57 17.02 -14.89
CA LEU A 45 9.36 17.20 -16.34
C LEU A 45 9.90 18.52 -16.89
N HIS A 46 9.91 19.57 -16.06
CA HIS A 46 10.33 20.91 -16.48
C HIS A 46 11.86 21.03 -16.63
N SER A 47 12.65 20.18 -15.97
CA SER A 47 14.11 20.29 -15.95
C SER A 47 14.85 19.28 -16.86
N GLN A 48 14.14 18.35 -17.50
CA GLN A 48 14.72 17.19 -18.21
C GLN A 48 14.74 17.34 -19.74
N THR A 49 15.68 16.65 -20.40
CA THR A 49 15.73 16.57 -21.87
C THR A 49 14.58 15.72 -22.44
N ASN A 50 14.24 15.87 -23.73
CA ASN A 50 13.13 15.16 -24.38
C ASN A 50 13.20 13.63 -24.26
N LEU A 51 14.42 13.05 -24.27
CA LEU A 51 14.61 11.60 -24.18
C LEU A 51 14.40 11.09 -22.75
N GLU A 52 14.98 11.76 -21.77
CA GLU A 52 14.79 11.42 -20.35
C GLU A 52 13.33 11.53 -19.94
N ARG A 53 12.65 12.58 -20.41
CA ARG A 53 11.19 12.74 -20.27
C ARG A 53 10.41 11.53 -20.79
N LYS A 54 10.73 11.04 -22.00
CA LYS A 54 10.06 9.85 -22.58
C LYS A 54 10.31 8.61 -21.75
N ILE A 55 11.54 8.44 -21.25
CA ILE A 55 11.92 7.29 -20.43
C ILE A 55 11.15 7.30 -19.11
N GLU A 56 11.09 8.43 -18.41
CA GLU A 56 10.34 8.55 -17.15
C GLU A 56 8.85 8.33 -17.34
N LEU A 57 8.26 8.82 -18.44
CA LEU A 57 6.84 8.59 -18.76
C LEU A 57 6.52 7.11 -18.94
N ILE A 58 7.37 6.39 -19.68
CA ILE A 58 7.20 4.95 -19.88
C ILE A 58 7.39 4.19 -18.56
N LYS A 59 8.41 4.54 -17.76
CA LYS A 59 8.64 3.91 -16.44
C LYS A 59 7.46 4.13 -15.49
N PHE A 60 6.91 5.34 -15.43
CA PHE A 60 5.72 5.65 -14.64
C PHE A 60 4.53 4.79 -15.12
N ALA A 61 4.26 4.77 -16.41
CA ALA A 61 3.14 4.00 -16.98
C ALA A 61 3.28 2.48 -16.68
N CYS A 62 4.49 1.94 -16.78
CA CYS A 62 4.76 0.54 -16.44
C CYS A 62 4.53 0.25 -14.94
N ARG A 63 5.02 1.11 -14.05
CA ARG A 63 4.83 0.98 -12.59
C ARG A 63 3.36 1.06 -12.20
N ALA A 64 2.65 2.07 -12.70
CA ALA A 64 1.22 2.24 -12.46
C ALA A 64 0.43 1.01 -12.94
N ARG A 65 0.70 0.55 -14.17
CA ARG A 65 0.05 -0.65 -14.72
C ARG A 65 0.29 -1.90 -13.86
N GLN A 66 1.55 -2.17 -13.47
CA GLN A 66 1.87 -3.33 -12.65
C GLN A 66 1.16 -3.29 -11.30
N LEU A 67 1.05 -2.10 -10.70
CA LEU A 67 0.36 -1.92 -9.43
C LEU A 67 -1.12 -2.30 -9.52
N PHE A 68 -1.84 -1.83 -10.55
CA PHE A 68 -3.25 -2.22 -10.75
C PHE A 68 -3.41 -3.69 -11.12
N ILE A 69 -2.50 -4.26 -11.93
CA ILE A 69 -2.53 -5.69 -12.23
C ILE A 69 -2.37 -6.54 -10.97
N ARG A 70 -1.48 -6.16 -10.04
CA ARG A 70 -1.28 -6.88 -8.77
C ARG A 70 -2.47 -6.81 -7.82
N ILE A 71 -3.35 -5.81 -7.98
CA ILE A 71 -4.59 -5.69 -7.21
C ILE A 71 -5.69 -6.57 -7.82
N LEU A 72 -5.61 -6.87 -9.13
CA LEU A 72 -6.58 -7.69 -9.87
C LEU A 72 -6.24 -9.19 -9.89
N ALA A 73 -5.00 -9.56 -9.56
CA ALA A 73 -4.50 -10.93 -9.53
C ALA A 73 -4.70 -11.57 -8.15
#